data_AF-A0A1G4FPS3-F1
#
_entry.id   AF-A0A1G4FPS3-F1
#
_cell.length_a   1.000
_cell.length_b   1.000
_cell.length_c   1.000
_cell.angle_alpha   90.00
_cell.angle_beta   90.00
_cell.angle_gamma   90.00
#
_symmetry.space_group_name_H-M   'P 1'
#
loop_
_entity.id
_entity.type
_entity.pdbx_description
1 polymer ?
#
loop_
_entity_poly.entity_id
_entity_poly.type
_entity_poly.pdbx_seq_one_letter_code
_entity_poly.pdbx_strand_id
1 'polypeptide(L)'
;MKRVSVIKILVFLLILTIVFTGCSKRDVSQTSTQKKGPVSSGDTEDSQKTGVEDSSKSQAIMLKPYDRVRDIFGPDSKGIVLEKNQYKARDIYTYSFDNATVFKGNEAFASEILEKGKNPGLGIGGLHKQGITGKGVNVAIIDQNMLTDHPEFEGRIVAYYDSGCNEPENTGSYHGASVTGILGGKTVGVAPEVNIYYAAAPSWEKDAKYFADCLNWVIEQNKELPKSEKIRVVSVSSAPTSEDNWYKNGEQWDKAVKAAQEEGIMVIDCRTHENTDFIFSSYYDLADQDNVTKCIAGYPDDKDDFTDEYYKDILFVPASFRTLAQEFIKGDYAYRYEGKGGKSWAVPYVSGVLALGWQVNPELDGETMKDLLFKSSWVNKEGLHFINPPAFIEAVRKSQGNS
;
A
#
# COMPACT_ATOMS: atom_id res chain seq x y z
N MET A 1 -25.38 43.41 10.08
CA MET A 1 -24.87 43.83 8.76
C MET A 1 -23.37 44.02 8.82
N LYS A 2 -22.59 42.97 8.52
CA LYS A 2 -21.17 43.06 8.17
C LYS A 2 -20.91 42.03 7.06
N ARG A 3 -20.16 42.48 6.06
CA ARG A 3 -20.10 41.97 4.69
C ARG A 3 -19.39 40.61 4.61
N VAL A 4 -20.03 39.67 3.91
CA VAL A 4 -19.43 38.43 3.41
C VAL A 4 -18.56 38.79 2.20
N SER A 5 -17.27 38.49 2.28
CA SER A 5 -16.34 38.62 1.15
C SER A 5 -16.27 37.26 0.45
N VAL A 6 -16.85 37.19 -0.73
CA VAL A 6 -16.79 36.03 -1.63
C VAL A 6 -15.43 36.05 -2.32
N ILE A 7 -14.54 35.13 -1.97
CA ILE A 7 -13.29 34.90 -2.70
C ILE A 7 -13.53 33.77 -3.70
N LYS A 8 -13.26 34.09 -4.97
CA LYS A 8 -13.37 33.21 -6.13
C LYS A 8 -12.33 32.08 -6.04
N ILE A 9 -12.80 30.84 -6.04
CA ILE A 9 -11.95 29.66 -6.23
C ILE A 9 -11.76 29.46 -7.74
N LEU A 10 -10.49 29.45 -8.16
CA LEU A 10 -10.06 29.16 -9.52
C LEU A 10 -9.96 27.63 -9.64
N VAL A 11 -10.89 27.01 -10.37
CA VAL A 11 -10.88 25.56 -10.64
C VAL A 11 -9.86 25.28 -11.74
N PHE A 12 -8.79 24.55 -11.42
CA PHE A 12 -7.90 23.95 -12.40
C PHE A 12 -8.53 22.66 -12.91
N LEU A 13 -9.06 22.70 -14.14
CA LEU A 13 -9.57 21.54 -14.86
C LEU A 13 -8.37 20.82 -15.52
N LEU A 14 -7.97 19.65 -15.02
CA LEU A 14 -7.07 18.75 -15.74
C LEU A 14 -7.91 17.75 -16.53
N ILE A 15 -7.98 17.93 -17.85
CA ILE A 15 -8.66 17.02 -18.77
C ILE A 15 -7.73 15.83 -19.04
N LEU A 16 -8.12 14.63 -18.59
CA LEU A 16 -7.54 13.37 -19.05
C LEU A 16 -8.55 12.68 -19.97
N THR A 17 -8.31 12.75 -21.28
CA THR A 17 -9.07 11.99 -22.29
C THR A 17 -8.61 10.53 -22.30
N ILE A 18 -9.49 9.63 -21.86
CA ILE A 18 -9.39 8.19 -22.15
C ILE A 18 -10.32 7.88 -23.32
N VAL A 19 -9.73 7.39 -24.41
CA VAL A 19 -10.44 6.89 -25.59
C VAL A 19 -11.07 5.54 -25.26
N PHE A 20 -12.40 5.48 -25.25
CA PHE A 20 -13.16 4.22 -25.22
C PHE A 20 -13.37 3.71 -26.65
N THR A 21 -12.80 2.56 -26.99
CA THR A 21 -13.25 1.73 -28.12
C THR A 21 -14.40 0.85 -27.66
N GLY A 22 -15.60 1.14 -28.16
CA GLY A 22 -16.82 0.41 -27.85
C GLY A 22 -16.90 -0.95 -28.54
N CYS A 23 -17.27 -1.98 -27.78
CA CYS A 23 -17.84 -3.22 -28.31
C CYS A 23 -19.37 -3.12 -28.32
N SER A 24 -19.95 -3.33 -29.50
CA SER A 24 -21.38 -3.26 -29.81
C SER A 24 -22.19 -4.35 -29.08
N LYS A 25 -23.24 -3.94 -28.37
CA LYS A 25 -24.37 -4.80 -27.98
C LYS A 25 -25.34 -4.91 -29.14
N ARG A 26 -25.78 -6.16 -29.42
CA ARG A 26 -26.86 -6.50 -30.35
C ARG A 26 -28.19 -6.21 -29.67
N ASP A 27 -29.00 -5.36 -30.29
CA ASP A 27 -30.42 -5.21 -29.94
C ASP A 27 -31.27 -6.18 -30.76
N VAL A 28 -32.17 -6.85 -30.05
CA VAL A 28 -33.26 -7.65 -30.58
C VAL A 28 -34.49 -6.75 -30.72
N SER A 29 -35.06 -6.63 -31.91
CA SER A 29 -36.50 -6.40 -32.03
C SER A 29 -37.06 -6.98 -33.32
N GLN A 30 -38.22 -7.62 -33.18
CA GLN A 30 -39.05 -8.19 -34.24
C GLN A 30 -39.94 -7.09 -34.85
N THR A 31 -40.20 -7.11 -36.16
CA THR A 31 -41.53 -7.34 -36.77
C THR A 31 -41.55 -7.13 -38.31
N SER A 32 -42.25 -8.05 -39.01
CA SER A 32 -42.97 -7.98 -40.30
C SER A 32 -42.43 -7.09 -41.45
N THR A 33 -42.36 -7.49 -42.73
CA THR A 33 -43.40 -8.13 -43.56
C THR A 33 -42.83 -8.55 -44.93
N GLN A 34 -43.45 -9.59 -45.53
CA GLN A 34 -43.32 -10.19 -46.88
C GLN A 34 -42.78 -9.35 -48.07
N LYS A 35 -41.95 -9.96 -48.94
CA LYS A 35 -42.32 -10.45 -50.30
C LYS A 35 -41.16 -11.09 -51.10
N LYS A 36 -41.44 -12.33 -51.58
CA LYS A 36 -41.06 -13.07 -52.81
C LYS A 36 -39.84 -12.64 -53.68
N GLY A 37 -39.03 -13.66 -54.03
CA GLY A 37 -38.62 -13.95 -55.41
C GLY A 37 -37.12 -13.90 -55.73
N PRO A 38 -36.60 -14.67 -56.72
CA PRO A 38 -35.48 -15.57 -56.47
C PRO A 38 -34.29 -15.50 -57.46
N VAL A 39 -33.23 -16.28 -57.14
CA VAL A 39 -32.16 -16.85 -58.02
C VAL A 39 -31.13 -15.92 -58.66
N SER A 40 -29.84 -16.22 -58.40
CA SER A 40 -28.70 -16.27 -59.35
C SER A 40 -27.39 -16.35 -58.54
N SER A 41 -26.79 -17.52 -58.33
CA SER A 41 -25.70 -18.12 -59.14
C SER A 41 -24.53 -17.19 -59.45
N GLY A 42 -23.33 -17.58 -59.02
CA GLY A 42 -22.07 -16.96 -59.40
C GLY A 42 -20.92 -17.31 -58.46
N ASP A 43 -20.34 -18.51 -58.64
CA ASP A 43 -19.03 -18.89 -58.16
C ASP A 43 -17.94 -17.94 -58.68
N THR A 44 -16.88 -17.70 -57.90
CA THR A 44 -15.46 -17.84 -58.32
C THR A 44 -14.49 -17.62 -57.16
N GLU A 45 -13.80 -18.71 -56.82
CA GLU A 45 -12.36 -18.88 -56.57
C GLU A 45 -11.50 -17.73 -55.98
N ASP A 46 -10.94 -18.07 -54.81
CA ASP A 46 -9.51 -18.21 -54.52
C ASP A 46 -8.52 -17.18 -55.08
N SER A 47 -7.87 -16.45 -54.17
CA SER A 47 -6.44 -16.15 -54.31
C SER A 47 -5.80 -15.91 -52.95
N GLN A 48 -5.03 -16.90 -52.50
CA GLN A 48 -3.90 -16.68 -51.60
C GLN A 48 -2.99 -15.58 -52.15
N LYS A 49 -2.75 -14.55 -51.34
CA LYS A 49 -1.56 -13.70 -51.43
C LYS A 49 -0.95 -13.52 -50.05
N THR A 50 0.12 -14.30 -49.84
CA THR A 50 1.45 -13.86 -49.42
C THR A 50 1.54 -12.70 -48.43
N GLY A 51 2.03 -13.07 -47.23
CA GLY A 51 2.92 -12.33 -46.35
C GLY A 51 3.08 -10.83 -46.58
N VAL A 52 2.61 -10.06 -45.59
CA VAL A 52 3.18 -8.77 -45.25
C VAL A 52 3.68 -8.92 -43.81
N GLU A 53 5.00 -8.95 -43.67
CA GLU A 53 5.70 -8.66 -42.43
C GLU A 53 5.20 -7.30 -41.92
N ASP A 54 4.43 -7.31 -40.84
CA ASP A 54 4.17 -6.07 -40.10
C ASP A 54 5.41 -5.76 -39.26
N SER A 55 6.37 -5.11 -39.90
CA SER A 55 7.49 -4.44 -39.24
C SER A 55 6.96 -3.21 -38.49
N SER A 56 6.21 -3.42 -37.41
CA SER A 56 6.04 -2.37 -36.42
C SER A 56 7.38 -2.19 -35.72
N LYS A 57 8.10 -1.13 -36.10
CA LYS A 57 9.25 -0.66 -35.34
C LYS A 57 8.75 -0.31 -33.94
N SER A 58 8.87 -1.26 -33.01
CA SER A 58 8.87 -1.02 -31.58
C SER A 58 9.88 0.09 -31.32
N GLN A 59 9.39 1.32 -31.12
CA GLN A 59 10.20 2.35 -30.51
C GLN A 59 10.49 1.83 -29.11
N ALA A 60 11.74 1.45 -28.88
CA ALA A 60 12.18 0.96 -27.57
C ALA A 60 11.79 2.00 -26.51
N ILE A 61 10.85 1.65 -25.64
CA ILE A 61 10.38 2.53 -24.57
C ILE A 61 11.57 2.76 -23.64
N MET A 62 11.92 4.02 -23.42
CA MET A 62 12.95 4.44 -22.47
C MET A 62 12.31 4.76 -21.12
N LEU A 63 12.67 4.01 -20.09
CA LEU A 63 12.18 4.24 -18.73
C LEU A 63 12.62 5.60 -18.20
N LYS A 64 11.68 6.29 -17.55
CA LYS A 64 11.86 7.54 -16.81
C LYS A 64 11.93 7.25 -15.31
N PRO A 65 12.60 8.10 -14.52
CA PRO A 65 12.62 7.95 -13.07
C PRO A 65 11.20 7.77 -12.51
N TYR A 66 11.06 6.83 -11.57
CA TYR A 66 9.80 6.47 -10.93
C TYR A 66 8.76 5.76 -11.80
N ASP A 67 9.13 5.36 -13.02
CA ASP A 67 8.30 4.46 -13.81
C ASP A 67 8.10 3.11 -13.09
N ARG A 68 6.86 2.60 -13.18
CA ARG A 68 6.49 1.26 -12.73
C ARG A 68 6.59 0.32 -13.93
N VAL A 69 7.57 -0.59 -13.90
CA VAL A 69 7.89 -1.43 -15.05
C VAL A 69 6.67 -2.24 -15.50
N ARG A 70 5.94 -2.87 -14.56
CA ARG A 70 4.72 -3.64 -14.89
C ARG A 70 3.58 -2.79 -15.45
N ASP A 71 3.45 -1.51 -15.08
CA ASP A 71 2.38 -0.65 -15.61
C ASP A 71 2.63 -0.32 -17.10
N ILE A 72 3.90 -0.32 -17.53
CA ILE A 72 4.31 -0.06 -18.92
C ILE A 72 4.14 -1.30 -19.80
N PHE A 73 4.50 -2.48 -19.29
CA PHE A 73 4.52 -3.72 -20.05
C PHE A 73 3.29 -4.62 -19.82
N GLY A 74 2.39 -4.23 -18.90
CA GLY A 74 1.14 -4.90 -18.56
C GLY A 74 1.21 -5.65 -17.21
N PRO A 75 0.12 -5.69 -16.43
CA PRO A 75 0.13 -6.26 -15.08
C PRO A 75 0.51 -7.75 -15.04
N ASP A 76 0.19 -8.48 -16.11
CA ASP A 76 0.48 -9.92 -16.27
C ASP A 76 1.88 -10.20 -16.82
N SER A 77 2.64 -9.16 -17.18
CA SER A 77 3.98 -9.34 -17.72
C SER A 77 4.93 -9.88 -16.63
N LYS A 78 5.56 -11.02 -16.92
CA LYS A 78 6.59 -11.65 -16.07
C LYS A 78 7.90 -11.74 -16.85
N GLY A 79 9.02 -11.65 -16.14
CA GLY A 79 10.33 -11.89 -16.75
C GLY A 79 10.75 -10.81 -17.75
N ILE A 80 10.38 -9.54 -17.51
CA ILE A 80 10.66 -8.44 -18.44
C ILE A 80 12.17 -8.26 -18.58
N VAL A 81 12.66 -8.25 -19.82
CA VAL A 81 14.07 -8.02 -20.14
C VAL A 81 14.22 -6.64 -20.79
N LEU A 82 14.96 -5.75 -20.13
CA LEU A 82 15.24 -4.40 -20.60
C LEU A 82 16.65 -4.31 -21.20
N GLU A 83 16.73 -3.93 -22.47
CA GLU A 83 17.99 -3.65 -23.16
C GLU A 83 18.63 -2.35 -22.64
N LYS A 84 19.95 -2.20 -22.81
CA LYS A 84 20.72 -1.04 -22.30
C LYS A 84 20.25 0.33 -22.81
N ASN A 85 19.50 0.37 -23.91
CA ASN A 85 18.93 1.60 -24.49
C ASN A 85 17.50 1.89 -23.98
N GLN A 86 16.95 1.07 -23.08
CA GLN A 86 15.61 1.20 -22.51
C GLN A 86 15.61 1.74 -21.08
N TYR A 87 16.77 1.98 -20.47
CA TYR A 87 16.89 2.53 -19.13
C TYR A 87 18.22 3.25 -18.94
N LYS A 88 18.35 4.02 -17.86
CA LYS A 88 19.65 4.53 -17.39
C LYS A 88 20.03 3.78 -16.12
N ALA A 89 21.23 3.19 -16.10
CA ALA A 89 21.70 2.42 -14.96
C ALA A 89 21.60 3.19 -13.63
N ARG A 90 21.98 4.47 -13.64
CA ARG A 90 21.91 5.35 -12.47
C ARG A 90 20.48 5.59 -11.95
N ASP A 91 19.44 5.37 -12.75
CA ASP A 91 18.06 5.66 -12.38
C ASP A 91 17.33 4.38 -11.87
N ILE A 92 17.98 3.20 -11.88
CA ILE A 92 17.34 1.92 -11.49
C ILE A 92 16.74 1.98 -10.07
N TYR A 93 17.42 2.65 -9.13
CA TYR A 93 16.93 2.81 -7.75
C TYR A 93 15.65 3.63 -7.62
N THR A 94 15.20 4.30 -8.69
CA THR A 94 13.96 5.08 -8.71
C THR A 94 12.79 4.30 -9.28
N TYR A 95 13.04 3.27 -10.08
CA TYR A 95 11.97 2.50 -10.73
C TYR A 95 11.22 1.62 -9.74
N SER A 96 10.05 1.14 -10.14
CA SER A 96 9.38 0.03 -9.44
C SER A 96 9.45 -1.23 -10.29
N PHE A 97 10.09 -2.27 -9.76
CA PHE A 97 10.39 -3.50 -10.49
C PHE A 97 10.47 -4.70 -9.53
N ASP A 98 10.26 -5.90 -10.07
CA ASP A 98 10.36 -7.14 -9.31
C ASP A 98 11.66 -7.90 -9.59
N ASN A 99 11.92 -8.94 -8.79
CA ASN A 99 13.06 -9.84 -8.97
C ASN A 99 13.06 -10.61 -10.31
N ALA A 100 11.94 -10.62 -11.05
CA ALA A 100 11.87 -11.18 -12.40
C ALA A 100 12.31 -10.18 -13.49
N THR A 101 12.47 -8.90 -13.16
CA THR A 101 12.86 -7.85 -14.11
C THR A 101 14.38 -7.86 -14.33
N VAL A 102 14.81 -8.01 -15.59
CA VAL A 102 16.23 -8.11 -15.97
C VAL A 102 16.68 -6.83 -16.68
N PHE A 103 17.55 -6.06 -16.02
CA PHE A 103 18.23 -4.91 -16.62
C PHE A 103 19.56 -5.36 -17.24
N LYS A 104 19.63 -5.56 -18.56
CA LYS A 104 20.81 -6.19 -19.19
C LYS A 104 22.12 -5.47 -18.89
N GLY A 105 23.05 -6.14 -18.22
CA GLY A 105 24.34 -5.61 -17.80
C GLY A 105 24.32 -4.80 -16.50
N ASN A 106 23.19 -4.77 -15.77
CA ASN A 106 23.03 -4.17 -14.44
C ASN A 106 22.24 -5.09 -13.48
N GLU A 107 22.21 -6.40 -13.74
CA GLU A 107 21.45 -7.40 -12.99
C GLU A 107 21.90 -7.46 -11.52
N ALA A 108 23.21 -7.44 -11.28
CA ALA A 108 23.78 -7.42 -9.93
C ALA A 108 23.38 -6.15 -9.16
N PHE A 109 23.35 -5.00 -9.82
CA PHE A 109 22.96 -3.73 -9.20
C PHE A 109 21.46 -3.70 -8.86
N ALA A 110 20.60 -4.21 -9.76
CA ALA A 110 19.17 -4.36 -9.48
C ALA A 110 18.91 -5.33 -8.31
N SER A 111 19.64 -6.44 -8.25
CA SER A 111 19.58 -7.38 -7.12
C SER A 111 20.05 -6.76 -5.81
N GLU A 112 21.09 -5.91 -5.84
CA GLU A 112 21.57 -5.20 -4.65
C GLU A 112 20.52 -4.18 -4.14
N ILE A 113 19.83 -3.48 -5.05
CA ILE A 113 18.72 -2.58 -4.70
C ILE A 113 17.59 -3.36 -4.02
N LEU A 114 17.18 -4.50 -4.59
CA LEU A 114 16.17 -5.37 -3.98
C LEU A 114 16.57 -5.83 -2.58
N GLU A 115 17.83 -6.26 -2.40
CA GLU A 115 18.30 -6.72 -1.08
C GLU A 115 18.37 -5.59 -0.06
N LYS A 116 18.92 -4.42 -0.44
CA LYS A 116 18.97 -3.24 0.45
C LYS A 116 17.58 -2.72 0.82
N GLY A 117 16.63 -2.78 -0.11
CA GLY A 117 15.26 -2.34 0.14
C GLY A 117 14.49 -3.20 1.15
N LYS A 118 14.99 -4.40 1.49
CA LYS A 118 14.38 -5.24 2.54
C LYS A 118 14.59 -4.68 3.93
N ASN A 119 15.65 -3.89 4.15
CA ASN A 119 15.92 -3.29 5.44
C ASN A 119 14.76 -2.35 5.83
N PRO A 120 14.06 -2.57 6.96
CA PRO A 120 13.03 -1.67 7.39
C PRO A 120 13.56 -0.26 7.66
N GLY A 121 14.84 -0.08 7.99
CA GLY A 121 15.46 1.22 8.24
C GLY A 121 15.25 1.77 9.66
N LEU A 122 15.77 2.97 9.93
CA LEU A 122 15.67 3.69 11.21
C LEU A 122 16.04 2.88 12.46
N GLY A 123 16.99 1.97 12.35
CA GLY A 123 17.48 1.18 13.49
C GLY A 123 16.55 0.05 13.95
N ILE A 124 15.49 -0.28 13.19
CA ILE A 124 14.60 -1.41 13.47
C ILE A 124 15.37 -2.72 13.63
N GLY A 125 16.34 -3.00 12.75
CA GLY A 125 17.17 -4.21 12.86
C GLY A 125 17.99 -4.27 14.17
N GLY A 126 18.31 -3.11 14.76
CA GLY A 126 18.92 -3.03 16.08
C GLY A 126 17.96 -3.40 17.22
N LEU A 127 16.67 -3.11 17.07
CA LEU A 127 15.62 -3.51 18.01
C LEU A 127 15.34 -5.02 17.92
N HIS A 128 15.32 -5.58 16.71
CA HIS A 128 15.19 -7.03 16.51
C HIS A 128 16.32 -7.80 17.21
N LYS A 129 17.56 -7.32 17.12
CA LYS A 129 18.72 -7.90 17.84
C LYS A 129 18.60 -7.83 19.37
N GLN A 130 17.76 -6.94 19.90
CA GLN A 130 17.43 -6.86 21.33
C GLN A 130 16.23 -7.77 21.71
N GLY A 131 15.70 -8.54 20.76
CA GLY A 131 14.52 -9.39 20.97
C GLY A 131 13.18 -8.63 20.91
N ILE A 132 13.17 -7.38 20.45
CA ILE A 132 11.95 -6.59 20.24
C ILE A 132 11.54 -6.76 18.78
N THR A 133 10.52 -7.58 18.54
CA THR A 133 10.11 -8.12 17.24
C THR A 133 8.59 -8.10 17.04
N GLY A 134 7.83 -7.57 18.02
CA GLY A 134 6.36 -7.61 18.04
C GLY A 134 5.81 -8.91 18.61
N LYS A 135 6.67 -9.76 19.18
CA LYS A 135 6.29 -11.07 19.69
C LYS A 135 5.16 -11.00 20.72
N GLY A 136 4.11 -11.78 20.48
CA GLY A 136 2.95 -11.88 21.38
C GLY A 136 1.97 -10.72 21.28
N VAL A 137 2.20 -9.77 20.36
CA VAL A 137 1.26 -8.67 20.09
C VAL A 137 0.33 -9.07 18.95
N ASN A 138 -0.96 -8.78 19.11
CA ASN A 138 -1.97 -9.00 18.08
C ASN A 138 -2.27 -7.68 17.36
N VAL A 139 -2.18 -7.70 16.04
CA VAL A 139 -2.47 -6.56 15.15
C VAL A 139 -3.43 -7.00 14.05
N ALA A 140 -4.32 -6.12 13.62
CA ALA A 140 -5.17 -6.38 12.48
C ALA A 140 -4.74 -5.60 11.24
N ILE A 141 -4.98 -6.19 10.06
CA ILE A 141 -4.83 -5.54 8.76
C ILE A 141 -6.18 -5.60 8.04
N ILE A 142 -6.62 -4.47 7.48
CA ILE A 142 -7.74 -4.43 6.53
C ILE A 142 -7.19 -3.96 5.18
N ASP A 143 -7.19 -4.85 4.20
CA ASP A 143 -6.64 -4.57 2.86
C ASP A 143 -7.30 -5.48 1.80
N GLN A 144 -6.77 -5.59 0.58
CA GLN A 144 -7.27 -6.46 -0.49
C GLN A 144 -7.05 -7.95 -0.15
N ASN A 145 -7.64 -8.89 -0.90
CA ASN A 145 -7.39 -10.31 -0.68
C ASN A 145 -5.90 -10.66 -0.83
N MET A 146 -5.43 -11.67 -0.10
CA MET A 146 -4.07 -12.17 -0.26
C MET A 146 -4.02 -13.67 0.02
N LEU A 147 -2.97 -14.29 -0.47
CA LEU A 147 -2.61 -15.67 -0.15
C LEU A 147 -1.87 -15.67 1.19
N THR A 148 -2.21 -16.59 2.09
CA THR A 148 -1.75 -16.57 3.49
C THR A 148 -0.50 -17.42 3.73
N ASP A 149 -0.02 -18.14 2.70
CA ASP A 149 1.10 -19.09 2.77
C ASP A 149 2.43 -18.52 2.23
N HIS A 150 2.52 -17.21 2.00
CA HIS A 150 3.81 -16.59 1.63
C HIS A 150 4.84 -16.81 2.76
N PRO A 151 6.08 -17.22 2.43
CA PRO A 151 7.16 -17.41 3.41
C PRO A 151 7.49 -16.16 4.25
N GLU A 152 7.06 -14.99 3.80
CA GLU A 152 7.25 -13.75 4.55
C GLU A 152 6.32 -13.65 5.74
N PHE A 153 5.19 -14.35 5.82
CA PHE A 153 4.24 -14.28 6.93
C PHE A 153 3.63 -15.64 7.32
N GLU A 154 4.27 -16.73 6.88
CA GLU A 154 3.94 -18.10 7.29
C GLU A 154 3.88 -18.21 8.82
N GLY A 155 2.78 -18.76 9.32
CA GLY A 155 2.54 -18.96 10.75
C GLY A 155 2.17 -17.70 11.54
N ARG A 156 2.04 -16.52 10.89
CA ARG A 156 1.65 -15.27 11.56
C ARG A 156 0.18 -14.90 11.38
N ILE A 157 -0.46 -15.36 10.31
CA ILE A 157 -1.89 -15.11 10.08
C ILE A 157 -2.69 -16.00 11.03
N VAL A 158 -3.26 -15.39 12.07
CA VAL A 158 -4.07 -16.08 13.09
C VAL A 158 -5.47 -16.37 12.56
N ALA A 159 -6.06 -15.39 11.88
CA ALA A 159 -7.37 -15.50 11.28
C ALA A 159 -7.44 -14.67 10.00
N TYR A 160 -8.22 -15.15 9.04
CA TYR A 160 -8.50 -14.49 7.78
C TYR A 160 -10.01 -14.39 7.57
N TYR A 161 -10.48 -13.19 7.27
CA TYR A 161 -11.86 -12.91 6.90
C TYR A 161 -11.90 -12.24 5.54
N ASP A 162 -12.90 -12.57 4.72
CA ASP A 162 -13.12 -11.96 3.42
C ASP A 162 -14.54 -11.40 3.39
N SER A 163 -14.66 -10.08 3.21
CA SER A 163 -15.94 -9.37 3.20
C SER A 163 -16.66 -9.44 1.86
N GLY A 164 -16.05 -10.02 0.82
CA GLY A 164 -16.66 -10.20 -0.49
C GLY A 164 -15.76 -9.86 -1.68
N CYS A 165 -14.47 -10.21 -1.62
CA CYS A 165 -13.56 -10.03 -2.74
C CYS A 165 -13.99 -10.81 -3.99
N ASN A 166 -14.52 -12.03 -3.85
CA ASN A 166 -14.96 -12.87 -4.97
C ASN A 166 -13.87 -13.12 -6.04
N GLU A 167 -12.61 -13.07 -5.61
CA GLU A 167 -11.47 -13.38 -6.47
C GLU A 167 -11.33 -14.91 -6.68
N PRO A 168 -10.73 -15.36 -7.79
CA PRO A 168 -10.50 -16.78 -8.03
C PRO A 168 -9.71 -17.44 -6.89
N GLU A 169 -9.99 -18.73 -6.67
CA GLU A 169 -9.18 -19.52 -5.74
C GLU A 169 -7.71 -19.52 -6.21
N ASN A 170 -6.77 -19.37 -5.25
CA ASN A 170 -5.32 -19.30 -5.49
C ASN A 170 -4.79 -17.99 -6.12
N THR A 171 -5.58 -16.91 -6.11
CA THR A 171 -5.08 -15.57 -6.45
C THR A 171 -4.99 -14.68 -5.21
N GLY A 172 -4.03 -13.76 -5.24
CA GLY A 172 -3.82 -12.75 -4.20
C GLY A 172 -3.54 -11.38 -4.82
N SER A 173 -3.76 -10.32 -4.05
CA SER A 173 -3.32 -8.99 -4.40
C SER A 173 -1.87 -8.75 -3.97
N TYR A 174 -1.10 -8.09 -4.84
CA TYR A 174 0.18 -7.50 -4.47
C TYR A 174 0.08 -6.54 -3.29
N HIS A 175 -0.98 -5.72 -3.22
CA HIS A 175 -1.11 -4.71 -2.17
C HIS A 175 -1.28 -5.38 -0.81
N GLY A 176 -2.14 -6.40 -0.71
CA GLY A 176 -2.36 -7.17 0.52
C GLY A 176 -1.10 -7.88 1.03
N ALA A 177 -0.37 -8.56 0.13
CA ALA A 177 0.91 -9.17 0.47
C ALA A 177 1.96 -8.13 0.91
N SER A 178 2.00 -6.97 0.24
CA SER A 178 2.94 -5.88 0.53
C SER A 178 2.74 -5.29 1.91
N VAL A 179 1.50 -4.91 2.27
CA VAL A 179 1.22 -4.31 3.59
C VAL A 179 1.47 -5.28 4.73
N THR A 180 1.13 -6.56 4.51
CA THR A 180 1.41 -7.64 5.48
C THR A 180 2.92 -7.85 5.63
N GLY A 181 3.66 -7.83 4.53
CA GLY A 181 5.11 -7.89 4.53
C GLY A 181 5.75 -6.73 5.29
N ILE A 182 5.33 -5.49 5.05
CA ILE A 182 5.88 -4.33 5.79
C ILE A 182 5.62 -4.44 7.29
N LEU A 183 4.42 -4.87 7.67
CA LEU A 183 4.04 -4.98 9.07
C LEU A 183 4.80 -6.11 9.77
N GLY A 184 4.70 -7.33 9.24
CA GLY A 184 5.12 -8.56 9.91
C GLY A 184 5.88 -9.54 9.04
N GLY A 185 6.48 -9.07 7.94
CA GLY A 185 7.39 -9.84 7.10
C GLY A 185 8.58 -10.40 7.88
N LYS A 186 9.01 -11.63 7.59
CA LYS A 186 10.18 -12.26 8.20
C LYS A 186 11.47 -11.51 7.87
N THR A 187 11.62 -11.06 6.63
CA THR A 187 12.85 -10.39 6.18
C THR A 187 12.64 -8.92 5.85
N VAL A 188 11.40 -8.52 5.56
CA VAL A 188 11.05 -7.13 5.17
C VAL A 188 10.23 -6.37 6.22
N GLY A 189 9.84 -7.04 7.31
CA GLY A 189 8.87 -6.52 8.27
C GLY A 189 9.46 -5.71 9.41
N VAL A 190 8.65 -4.77 9.91
CA VAL A 190 8.96 -3.99 11.12
C VAL A 190 8.80 -4.83 12.39
N ALA A 191 7.76 -5.65 12.47
CA ALA A 191 7.42 -6.49 13.62
C ALA A 191 7.33 -7.98 13.22
N PRO A 192 8.48 -8.65 12.96
CA PRO A 192 8.54 -9.98 12.35
C PRO A 192 8.06 -11.14 13.23
N GLU A 193 7.55 -10.92 14.45
CA GLU A 193 6.95 -11.97 15.30
C GLU A 193 5.55 -11.59 15.80
N VAL A 194 4.92 -10.59 15.20
CA VAL A 194 3.54 -10.21 15.50
C VAL A 194 2.55 -11.25 14.98
N ASN A 195 1.40 -11.35 15.65
CA ASN A 195 0.26 -12.12 15.22
C ASN A 195 -0.70 -11.23 14.42
N ILE A 196 -1.17 -11.71 13.27
CA ILE A 196 -1.93 -10.90 12.31
C ILE A 196 -3.35 -11.45 12.15
N TYR A 197 -4.34 -10.59 12.40
CA TYR A 197 -5.74 -10.80 12.03
C TYR A 197 -5.99 -10.06 10.72
N TYR A 198 -6.22 -10.80 9.65
CA TYR A 198 -6.33 -10.21 8.32
C TYR A 198 -7.79 -10.20 7.86
N ALA A 199 -8.27 -9.04 7.40
CA ALA A 199 -9.60 -8.89 6.84
C ALA A 199 -9.54 -8.28 5.43
N ALA A 200 -9.97 -9.05 4.44
CA ALA A 200 -9.94 -8.68 3.04
C ALA A 200 -11.19 -7.90 2.61
N ALA A 201 -10.98 -6.76 1.95
CA ALA A 201 -12.00 -5.90 1.39
C ALA A 201 -11.75 -5.64 -0.11
N PRO A 202 -12.77 -5.76 -0.97
CA PRO A 202 -12.66 -5.45 -2.39
C PRO A 202 -12.59 -3.93 -2.63
N SER A 203 -11.39 -3.35 -2.56
CA SER A 203 -11.22 -1.89 -2.76
C SER A 203 -11.68 -1.41 -4.14
N TRP A 204 -11.70 -2.30 -5.15
CA TRP A 204 -12.17 -1.98 -6.50
C TRP A 204 -13.68 -1.76 -6.60
N GLU A 205 -14.47 -2.30 -5.66
CA GLU A 205 -15.92 -2.05 -5.58
C GLU A 205 -16.24 -0.62 -5.13
N LYS A 206 -15.25 0.10 -4.57
CA LYS A 206 -15.38 1.47 -4.08
C LYS A 206 -16.58 1.64 -3.14
N ASP A 207 -16.79 0.66 -2.27
CA ASP A 207 -17.85 0.66 -1.26
C ASP A 207 -17.23 0.51 0.14
N ALA A 208 -17.35 1.56 0.95
CA ALA A 208 -16.80 1.58 2.30
C ALA A 208 -17.46 0.56 3.23
N LYS A 209 -18.65 0.06 2.86
CA LYS A 209 -19.34 -1.00 3.61
C LYS A 209 -18.45 -2.22 3.81
N TYR A 210 -17.67 -2.64 2.81
CA TYR A 210 -16.80 -3.81 2.94
C TYR A 210 -15.70 -3.61 3.98
N PHE A 211 -15.09 -2.42 3.99
CA PHE A 211 -14.12 -2.04 5.02
C PHE A 211 -14.79 -2.00 6.41
N ALA A 212 -16.00 -1.46 6.51
CA ALA A 212 -16.76 -1.44 7.76
C ALA A 212 -17.07 -2.86 8.26
N ASP A 213 -17.47 -3.78 7.39
CA ASP A 213 -17.69 -5.19 7.72
C ASP A 213 -16.40 -5.85 8.22
N CYS A 214 -15.27 -5.58 7.58
CA CYS A 214 -13.95 -6.03 8.03
C CYS A 214 -13.61 -5.52 9.43
N LEU A 215 -13.81 -4.23 9.71
CA LEU A 215 -13.51 -3.65 11.02
C LEU A 215 -14.45 -4.17 12.11
N ASN A 216 -15.74 -4.35 11.78
CA ASN A 216 -16.69 -5.00 12.69
C ASN A 216 -16.26 -6.43 13.01
N TRP A 217 -15.79 -7.19 12.02
CA TRP A 217 -15.24 -8.53 12.25
C TRP A 217 -14.03 -8.48 13.20
N VAL A 218 -13.10 -7.53 13.01
CA VAL A 218 -11.95 -7.33 13.92
C VAL A 218 -12.41 -7.03 15.35
N ILE A 219 -13.42 -6.17 15.53
CA ILE A 219 -14.00 -5.86 16.85
C ILE A 219 -14.55 -7.14 17.51
N GLU A 220 -15.29 -7.96 16.76
CA GLU A 220 -15.83 -9.22 17.30
C GLU A 220 -14.73 -10.23 17.64
N GLN A 221 -13.70 -10.38 16.81
CA GLN A 221 -12.52 -11.19 17.17
C GLN A 221 -11.87 -10.65 18.44
N ASN A 222 -11.73 -9.33 18.54
CA ASN A 222 -11.10 -8.70 19.68
C ASN A 222 -11.85 -9.00 20.98
N LYS A 223 -13.20 -8.99 20.98
CA LYS A 223 -14.02 -9.28 22.17
C LYS A 223 -13.74 -10.65 22.79
N GLU A 224 -13.51 -11.66 21.97
CA GLU A 224 -13.23 -13.04 22.41
C GLU A 224 -11.81 -13.22 22.98
N LEU A 225 -10.88 -12.29 22.68
CA LEU A 225 -9.49 -12.41 23.14
C LEU A 225 -9.33 -12.06 24.63
N PRO A 226 -8.42 -12.74 25.36
CA PRO A 226 -7.99 -12.33 26.69
C PRO A 226 -7.49 -10.89 26.71
N LYS A 227 -7.61 -10.18 27.84
CA LYS A 227 -7.17 -8.77 27.98
C LYS A 227 -5.71 -8.56 27.50
N SER A 228 -4.83 -9.51 27.79
CA SER A 228 -3.40 -9.50 27.41
C SER A 228 -3.14 -9.73 25.92
N GLU A 229 -4.12 -10.22 25.17
CA GLU A 229 -4.00 -10.62 23.77
C GLU A 229 -4.93 -9.81 22.85
N LYS A 230 -5.59 -8.78 23.37
CA LYS A 230 -6.45 -7.91 22.56
C LYS A 230 -5.65 -7.28 21.40
N ILE A 231 -6.30 -7.17 20.26
CA ILE A 231 -5.86 -6.38 19.10
C ILE A 231 -5.85 -4.90 19.50
N ARG A 232 -4.69 -4.25 19.39
CA ARG A 232 -4.48 -2.86 19.82
C ARG A 232 -4.56 -1.84 18.68
N VAL A 233 -4.21 -2.27 17.48
CA VAL A 233 -4.16 -1.43 16.29
C VAL A 233 -4.69 -2.18 15.07
N VAL A 234 -5.40 -1.46 14.20
CA VAL A 234 -5.81 -1.89 12.87
C VAL A 234 -5.11 -1.02 11.84
N SER A 235 -4.29 -1.67 11.01
CA SER A 235 -3.60 -1.07 9.87
C SER A 235 -4.50 -1.14 8.63
N VAL A 236 -4.88 0.01 8.08
CA VAL A 236 -5.82 0.10 6.95
C VAL A 236 -5.19 0.93 5.84
N SER A 237 -4.57 0.30 4.85
CA SER A 237 -3.85 1.02 3.79
C SER A 237 -4.77 1.51 2.66
N SER A 238 -5.87 2.13 3.05
CA SER A 238 -6.92 2.71 2.19
C SER A 238 -7.52 3.93 2.88
N ALA A 239 -8.27 4.75 2.14
CA ALA A 239 -9.07 5.84 2.68
C ALA A 239 -10.56 5.56 2.37
N PRO A 240 -11.24 4.69 3.14
CA PRO A 240 -12.63 4.28 2.85
C PRO A 240 -13.64 5.43 2.97
N THR A 241 -13.24 6.57 3.53
CA THR A 241 -13.95 7.85 3.48
C THR A 241 -12.94 8.93 3.09
N SER A 242 -13.23 9.80 2.13
CA SER A 242 -12.37 10.93 1.78
C SER A 242 -13.21 12.11 1.26
N GLU A 243 -12.64 13.32 1.27
CA GLU A 243 -13.34 14.54 0.82
C GLU A 243 -13.87 14.43 -0.62
N ASP A 244 -13.18 13.68 -1.47
CA ASP A 244 -13.56 13.43 -2.87
C ASP A 244 -14.69 12.39 -3.03
N ASN A 245 -15.18 11.79 -1.94
CA ASN A 245 -16.21 10.74 -1.93
C ASN A 245 -15.91 9.59 -2.91
N TRP A 246 -14.65 9.13 -2.96
CA TRP A 246 -14.24 8.04 -3.84
C TRP A 246 -14.97 6.72 -3.56
N TYR A 247 -15.36 6.54 -2.30
CA TYR A 247 -16.14 5.41 -1.81
C TYR A 247 -17.57 5.85 -1.51
N LYS A 248 -18.54 5.01 -1.88
CA LYS A 248 -19.91 5.14 -1.37
C LYS A 248 -20.01 4.55 0.04
N ASN A 249 -21.05 4.91 0.77
CA ASN A 249 -21.36 4.42 2.12
C ASN A 249 -20.29 4.72 3.19
N GLY A 250 -19.53 5.82 3.04
CA GLY A 250 -18.46 6.20 3.98
C GLY A 250 -18.92 6.31 5.44
N GLU A 251 -20.19 6.67 5.68
CA GLU A 251 -20.77 6.74 7.01
C GLU A 251 -20.76 5.40 7.77
N GLN A 252 -20.75 4.28 7.04
CA GLN A 252 -20.63 2.94 7.64
C GLN A 252 -19.21 2.69 8.15
N TRP A 253 -18.19 3.14 7.41
CA TRP A 253 -16.80 3.10 7.86
C TRP A 253 -16.61 3.97 9.10
N ASP A 254 -17.09 5.23 9.06
CA ASP A 254 -16.93 6.16 10.17
C ASP A 254 -17.59 5.62 11.46
N LYS A 255 -18.77 4.98 11.34
CA LYS A 255 -19.44 4.32 12.45
C LYS A 255 -18.61 3.14 13.01
N ALA A 256 -18.01 2.32 12.15
CA ALA A 256 -17.17 1.21 12.56
C ALA A 256 -15.88 1.68 13.23
N VAL A 257 -15.23 2.75 12.71
CA VAL A 257 -14.06 3.38 13.32
C VAL A 257 -14.37 3.86 14.73
N LYS A 258 -15.49 4.56 14.90
CA LYS A 258 -15.93 5.01 16.22
C LYS A 258 -16.12 3.83 17.18
N ALA A 259 -16.79 2.76 16.74
CA ALA A 259 -16.99 1.56 17.56
C ALA A 259 -15.66 0.88 17.94
N ALA A 260 -14.70 0.81 17.02
CA ALA A 260 -13.37 0.27 17.30
C ALA A 260 -12.63 1.10 18.36
N GLN A 261 -12.68 2.42 18.24
CA GLN A 261 -12.06 3.35 19.19
C GLN A 261 -12.70 3.27 20.59
N GLU A 262 -14.03 3.10 20.67
CA GLU A 262 -14.75 2.87 21.94
C GLU A 262 -14.32 1.57 22.64
N GLU A 263 -13.88 0.56 21.88
CA GLU A 263 -13.29 -0.70 22.39
C GLU A 263 -11.77 -0.60 22.63
N GLY A 264 -11.18 0.60 22.52
CA GLY A 264 -9.76 0.84 22.73
C GLY A 264 -8.85 0.33 21.60
N ILE A 265 -9.40 0.12 20.40
CA ILE A 265 -8.66 -0.28 19.21
C ILE A 265 -8.29 0.98 18.41
N MET A 266 -7.00 1.25 18.25
CA MET A 266 -6.53 2.32 17.38
C MET A 266 -6.73 1.94 15.91
N VAL A 267 -7.31 2.83 15.11
CA VAL A 267 -7.39 2.68 13.66
C VAL A 267 -6.41 3.65 13.02
N ILE A 268 -5.58 3.15 12.11
CA ILE A 268 -4.66 3.96 11.31
C ILE A 268 -4.99 3.72 9.85
N ASP A 269 -5.35 4.78 9.13
CA ASP A 269 -5.74 4.69 7.72
C ASP A 269 -5.14 5.81 6.86
N CYS A 270 -5.45 5.80 5.56
CA CYS A 270 -4.94 6.79 4.62
C CYS A 270 -5.84 8.03 4.49
N ARG A 271 -6.87 8.20 5.34
CA ARG A 271 -7.73 9.40 5.31
C ARG A 271 -6.91 10.65 5.60
N THR A 272 -7.46 11.81 5.25
CA THR A 272 -6.85 13.13 5.49
C THR A 272 -7.82 14.00 6.29
N HIS A 273 -7.31 14.79 7.23
CA HIS A 273 -8.10 15.68 8.08
C HIS A 273 -9.13 14.96 8.98
N GLU A 274 -8.89 13.68 9.25
CA GLU A 274 -9.72 12.83 10.11
C GLU A 274 -8.96 12.46 11.40
N ASN A 275 -9.67 11.97 12.42
CA ASN A 275 -9.04 11.59 13.69
C ASN A 275 -8.03 10.42 13.58
N THR A 276 -8.10 9.64 12.50
CA THR A 276 -7.15 8.57 12.15
C THR A 276 -5.94 9.07 11.36
N ASP A 277 -5.97 10.32 10.90
CA ASP A 277 -4.92 10.93 10.09
C ASP A 277 -3.89 11.64 10.97
N PHE A 278 -2.81 10.91 11.28
CA PHE A 278 -1.66 11.47 12.01
C PHE A 278 -0.33 11.06 11.39
N ILE A 279 -0.35 10.50 10.18
CA ILE A 279 0.86 10.06 9.48
C ILE A 279 0.91 10.56 8.05
N PHE A 280 2.11 10.76 7.54
CA PHE A 280 2.37 11.01 6.13
C PHE A 280 3.69 10.39 5.69
N SER A 281 3.90 10.30 4.39
CA SER A 281 5.08 9.63 3.83
C SER A 281 6.35 10.45 4.05
N SER A 282 7.45 9.75 4.31
CA SER A 282 8.82 10.22 4.15
C SER A 282 9.65 9.18 3.39
N TYR A 283 10.93 9.47 3.20
CA TYR A 283 11.88 8.53 2.65
C TYR A 283 13.28 8.71 3.23
N TYR A 284 14.05 7.63 3.15
CA TYR A 284 15.41 7.56 3.67
C TYR A 284 16.44 8.21 2.76
N ASP A 285 17.53 8.67 3.36
CA ASP A 285 18.80 8.74 2.67
C ASP A 285 19.29 7.32 2.38
N LEU A 286 19.42 6.96 1.10
CA LEU A 286 19.81 5.62 0.65
C LEU A 286 21.22 5.20 1.10
N ALA A 287 22.10 6.15 1.40
CA ALA A 287 23.45 5.89 1.90
C ALA A 287 23.49 5.72 3.43
N ASP A 288 22.42 6.09 4.15
CA ASP A 288 22.36 6.13 5.61
C ASP A 288 20.93 5.90 6.12
N GLN A 289 20.34 4.75 5.76
CA GLN A 289 18.92 4.42 6.00
C GLN A 289 18.50 4.38 7.48
N ASP A 290 19.47 4.26 8.39
CA ASP A 290 19.22 4.23 9.84
C ASP A 290 19.29 5.61 10.50
N ASN A 291 19.70 6.65 9.77
CA ASN A 291 19.86 8.00 10.30
C ASN A 291 18.61 8.85 10.05
N VAL A 292 17.74 8.91 11.06
CA VAL A 292 16.51 9.71 11.02
C VAL A 292 16.74 11.19 10.69
N THR A 293 17.90 11.75 11.02
CA THR A 293 18.20 13.18 10.79
C THR A 293 18.43 13.52 9.30
N LYS A 294 18.54 12.50 8.45
CA LYS A 294 18.64 12.62 7.00
C LYS A 294 17.36 12.20 6.27
N CYS A 295 16.31 11.82 6.99
CA CYS A 295 15.01 11.55 6.38
C CYS A 295 14.44 12.81 5.74
N ILE A 296 13.70 12.61 4.65
CA ILE A 296 13.10 13.70 3.86
C ILE A 296 11.59 13.50 3.83
N ALA A 297 10.85 14.58 4.07
CA ALA A 297 9.39 14.60 4.05
C ALA A 297 8.84 14.38 2.63
N GLY A 298 7.70 13.68 2.52
CA GLY A 298 6.99 13.46 1.27
C GLY A 298 7.51 12.26 0.47
N TYR A 299 7.45 12.40 -0.86
CA TYR A 299 7.90 11.40 -1.83
C TYR A 299 9.09 11.94 -2.62
N PRO A 300 9.98 11.06 -3.11
CA PRO A 300 11.26 11.48 -3.70
C PRO A 300 11.15 12.14 -5.09
N ASP A 301 9.97 12.18 -5.70
CA ASP A 301 9.66 12.91 -6.94
C ASP A 301 8.67 14.08 -6.74
N ASP A 302 8.13 14.23 -5.54
CA ASP A 302 7.17 15.29 -5.22
C ASP A 302 7.88 16.53 -4.71
N LYS A 303 7.29 17.70 -4.98
CA LYS A 303 7.81 19.01 -4.58
C LYS A 303 6.88 19.70 -3.61
N ASP A 304 6.21 18.89 -2.79
CA ASP A 304 5.20 19.38 -1.86
C ASP A 304 5.85 20.30 -0.83
N ASP A 305 5.10 21.35 -0.50
CA ASP A 305 5.47 22.30 0.52
C ASP A 305 4.82 21.89 1.84
N PHE A 306 5.66 21.48 2.79
CA PHE A 306 5.23 21.05 4.13
C PHE A 306 5.29 22.19 5.17
N THR A 307 5.22 23.45 4.74
CA THR A 307 5.23 24.61 5.65
C THR A 307 3.91 24.89 6.35
N ASP A 308 2.80 24.27 5.93
CA ASP A 308 1.50 24.40 6.60
C ASP A 308 1.56 23.84 8.04
N GLU A 309 0.91 24.52 8.99
CA GLU A 309 0.84 24.11 10.40
C GLU A 309 0.24 22.71 10.58
N TYR A 310 -0.67 22.29 9.69
CA TYR A 310 -1.23 20.94 9.68
C TYR A 310 -0.14 19.85 9.72
N TYR A 311 0.98 20.03 9.01
CA TYR A 311 2.04 19.03 8.96
C TYR A 311 2.88 18.94 10.23
N LYS A 312 2.73 19.86 11.19
CA LYS A 312 3.39 19.76 12.49
C LYS A 312 2.72 18.75 13.42
N ASP A 313 1.45 18.45 13.19
CA ASP A 313 0.72 17.39 13.91
C ASP A 313 0.74 16.05 13.15
N ILE A 314 1.62 15.92 12.15
CA ILE A 314 1.79 14.73 11.32
C ILE A 314 3.12 14.06 11.59
N LEU A 315 3.09 12.74 11.77
CA LEU A 315 4.28 11.91 11.87
C LEU A 315 4.70 11.43 10.48
N PHE A 316 5.88 11.86 10.04
CA PHE A 316 6.51 11.46 8.80
C PHE A 316 7.12 10.07 8.93
N VAL A 317 6.60 9.12 8.15
CA VAL A 317 6.89 7.70 8.20
C VAL A 317 7.39 7.19 6.84
N PRO A 318 8.51 6.46 6.81
CA PRO A 318 9.19 6.12 5.57
C PRO A 318 8.45 5.11 4.71
N ALA A 319 8.15 5.49 3.46
CA ALA A 319 7.33 4.74 2.52
C ALA A 319 8.00 4.45 1.17
N SER A 320 9.12 5.11 0.83
CA SER A 320 9.82 4.93 -0.44
C SER A 320 11.10 4.10 -0.30
N PHE A 321 11.62 3.63 -1.43
CA PHE A 321 12.88 2.87 -1.53
C PHE A 321 12.87 1.55 -0.75
N ARG A 322 11.77 0.81 -0.87
CA ARG A 322 11.56 -0.45 -0.14
C ARG A 322 11.31 -1.62 -1.05
N THR A 323 11.71 -2.80 -0.57
CA THR A 323 11.37 -4.09 -1.18
C THR A 323 10.23 -4.72 -0.41
N LEU A 324 9.16 -5.06 -1.12
CA LEU A 324 7.90 -5.54 -0.59
C LEU A 324 7.69 -7.00 -1.01
N ALA A 325 6.97 -7.74 -0.16
CA ALA A 325 6.50 -9.08 -0.49
C ALA A 325 5.46 -8.99 -1.62
N GLN A 326 5.52 -9.94 -2.56
CA GLN A 326 4.60 -9.98 -3.69
C GLN A 326 4.19 -11.44 -3.95
N GLU A 327 2.88 -11.65 -4.05
CA GLU A 327 2.34 -12.92 -4.54
C GLU A 327 0.99 -12.66 -5.22
N PHE A 328 0.92 -12.96 -6.52
CA PHE A 328 -0.31 -12.86 -7.30
C PHE A 328 -1.01 -14.21 -7.45
N ILE A 329 -0.21 -15.27 -7.57
CA ILE A 329 -0.63 -16.64 -7.81
C ILE A 329 0.07 -17.50 -6.78
N LYS A 330 -0.69 -18.43 -6.18
CA LYS A 330 -0.20 -19.32 -5.14
C LYS A 330 1.10 -20.02 -5.54
N GLY A 331 2.11 -19.86 -4.69
CA GLY A 331 3.43 -20.49 -4.84
C GLY A 331 4.40 -19.74 -5.75
N ASP A 332 3.98 -18.63 -6.38
CA ASP A 332 4.85 -17.76 -7.18
C ASP A 332 5.31 -16.55 -6.35
N TYR A 333 6.16 -16.83 -5.36
CA TYR A 333 6.68 -15.81 -4.45
C TYR A 333 7.70 -14.92 -5.15
N ALA A 334 7.45 -13.61 -5.07
CA ALA A 334 8.30 -12.59 -5.65
C ALA A 334 8.58 -11.46 -4.65
N TYR A 335 9.53 -10.61 -4.99
CA TYR A 335 9.81 -9.38 -4.26
C TYR A 335 9.83 -8.22 -5.22
N ARG A 336 9.17 -7.13 -4.83
CA ARG A 336 9.07 -5.91 -5.63
C ARG A 336 9.69 -4.74 -4.92
N TYR A 337 10.60 -4.06 -5.59
CA TYR A 337 11.14 -2.79 -5.15
C TYR A 337 10.22 -1.64 -5.59
N GLU A 338 9.97 -0.70 -4.68
CA GLU A 338 9.18 0.51 -4.88
C GLU A 338 10.06 1.75 -4.68
N GLY A 339 10.44 2.41 -5.78
CA GLY A 339 11.26 3.62 -5.72
C GLY A 339 10.52 4.86 -5.22
N LYS A 340 9.21 4.98 -5.49
CA LYS A 340 8.36 6.08 -4.97
C LYS A 340 7.56 5.69 -3.74
N GLY A 341 6.93 4.51 -3.74
CA GLY A 341 6.04 4.10 -2.66
C GLY A 341 4.70 4.86 -2.62
N GLY A 342 4.11 4.96 -1.41
CA GLY A 342 2.80 5.56 -1.15
C GLY A 342 2.45 5.58 0.34
N LYS A 343 1.52 6.45 0.78
CA LYS A 343 1.04 6.52 2.20
C LYS A 343 0.60 5.15 2.72
N SER A 344 0.06 4.30 1.83
CA SER A 344 -0.28 2.90 2.11
C SER A 344 0.85 2.04 2.69
N TRP A 345 2.12 2.41 2.48
CA TRP A 345 3.28 1.71 3.05
C TRP A 345 3.68 2.26 4.43
N ALA A 346 3.34 3.52 4.72
CA ALA A 346 3.58 4.15 6.01
C ALA A 346 2.65 3.58 7.10
N VAL A 347 1.38 3.30 6.78
CA VAL A 347 0.37 2.75 7.70
C VAL A 347 0.82 1.43 8.37
N PRO A 348 1.23 0.38 7.62
CA PRO A 348 1.70 -0.87 8.23
C PRO A 348 3.05 -0.68 8.93
N TYR A 349 3.90 0.24 8.47
CA TYR A 349 5.17 0.54 9.12
C TYR A 349 4.96 1.09 10.53
N VAL A 350 4.15 2.14 10.69
CA VAL A 350 3.88 2.71 12.01
C VAL A 350 3.13 1.73 12.91
N SER A 351 2.21 0.93 12.35
CA SER A 351 1.51 -0.13 13.08
C SER A 351 2.49 -1.18 13.61
N GLY A 352 3.50 -1.55 12.82
CA GLY A 352 4.60 -2.39 13.25
C GLY A 352 5.41 -1.76 14.39
N VAL A 353 5.78 -0.48 14.29
CA VAL A 353 6.51 0.22 15.37
C VAL A 353 5.70 0.24 16.67
N LEU A 354 4.40 0.53 16.58
CA LEU A 354 3.50 0.46 17.73
C LEU A 354 3.46 -0.95 18.34
N ALA A 355 3.44 -2.01 17.51
CA ALA A 355 3.52 -3.40 17.99
C ALA A 355 4.83 -3.69 18.73
N LEU A 356 5.97 -3.18 18.26
CA LEU A 356 7.23 -3.24 19.00
C LEU A 356 7.10 -2.56 20.37
N GLY A 357 6.42 -1.42 20.44
CA GLY A 357 6.11 -0.72 21.69
C GLY A 357 5.27 -1.56 22.64
N TRP A 358 4.17 -2.16 22.17
CA TRP A 358 3.30 -2.98 23.02
C TRP A 358 3.96 -4.26 23.50
N GLN A 359 4.91 -4.82 22.76
CA GLN A 359 5.74 -5.91 23.27
C GLN A 359 6.52 -5.45 24.52
N VAL A 360 7.04 -4.22 24.51
CA VAL A 360 7.79 -3.68 25.63
C VAL A 360 6.86 -3.34 26.79
N ASN A 361 5.77 -2.62 26.55
CA ASN A 361 4.79 -2.27 27.57
C ASN A 361 3.35 -2.57 27.12
N PRO A 362 2.79 -3.74 27.47
CA PRO A 362 1.47 -4.17 27.00
C PRO A 362 0.30 -3.44 27.67
N GLU A 363 0.54 -2.69 28.75
CA GLU A 363 -0.51 -2.01 29.53
C GLU A 363 -0.86 -0.61 29.02
N LEU A 364 -0.06 -0.03 28.12
CA LEU A 364 -0.35 1.31 27.58
C LEU A 364 -1.50 1.27 26.58
N ASP A 365 -2.41 2.23 26.70
CA ASP A 365 -3.44 2.49 25.70
C ASP A 365 -2.86 3.09 24.41
N GLY A 366 -3.68 3.10 23.36
CA GLY A 366 -3.31 3.60 22.04
C GLY A 366 -2.90 5.08 22.04
N GLU A 367 -3.66 5.94 22.70
CA GLU A 367 -3.36 7.38 22.72
C GLU A 367 -2.02 7.66 23.41
N THR A 368 -1.72 6.96 24.51
CA THR A 368 -0.42 7.06 25.18
C THR A 368 0.71 6.58 24.28
N MET A 369 0.53 5.50 23.52
CA MET A 369 1.52 5.05 22.54
C MET A 369 1.73 6.06 21.42
N LYS A 370 0.66 6.65 20.89
CA LYS A 370 0.73 7.73 19.87
C LYS A 370 1.46 8.95 20.42
N ASP A 371 1.14 9.39 21.63
CA ASP A 371 1.83 10.46 22.33
C ASP A 371 3.34 10.22 22.45
N LEU A 372 3.72 8.98 22.80
CA LEU A 372 5.12 8.59 22.92
C LEU A 372 5.82 8.59 21.55
N LEU A 373 5.15 8.20 20.46
CA LEU A 373 5.70 8.33 19.10
C LEU A 373 6.05 9.79 18.78
N PHE A 374 5.13 10.73 19.02
CA PHE A 374 5.38 12.16 18.77
C PHE A 374 6.46 12.72 19.69
N LYS A 375 6.42 12.43 21.00
CA LYS A 375 7.41 12.93 21.97
C LYS A 375 8.83 12.41 21.72
N SER A 376 8.95 11.24 21.10
CA SER A 376 10.25 10.60 20.82
C SER A 376 10.72 10.74 19.37
N SER A 377 9.86 11.30 18.49
CA SER A 377 10.21 11.60 17.10
C SER A 377 11.42 12.54 17.00
N TRP A 378 12.12 12.48 15.87
CA TRP A 378 13.08 13.51 15.53
C TRP A 378 12.36 14.68 14.87
N VAL A 379 12.57 15.89 15.37
CA VAL A 379 11.96 17.10 14.82
C VAL A 379 13.00 17.86 14.00
N ASN A 380 12.70 18.11 12.72
CA ASN A 380 13.60 18.86 11.86
C ASN A 380 13.52 20.38 12.16
N LYS A 381 14.30 21.18 11.42
CA LYS A 381 14.34 22.65 11.62
C LYS A 381 13.02 23.35 11.25
N GLU A 382 12.19 22.72 10.42
CA GLU A 382 10.86 23.18 10.04
C GLU A 382 9.76 22.82 11.06
N GLY A 383 10.08 21.99 12.07
CA GLY A 383 9.11 21.53 13.06
C GLY A 383 8.35 20.27 12.66
N LEU A 384 8.77 19.58 11.60
CA LEU A 384 8.15 18.33 11.16
C LEU A 384 8.67 17.15 11.99
N HIS A 385 7.76 16.27 12.39
CA HIS A 385 8.04 15.11 13.21
C HIS A 385 8.35 13.88 12.36
N PHE A 386 9.52 13.27 12.51
CA PHE A 386 9.90 12.02 11.85
C PHE A 386 9.95 10.87 12.84
N ILE A 387 9.33 9.74 12.48
CA ILE A 387 9.31 8.56 13.35
C ILE A 387 10.74 8.11 13.72
N ASN A 388 10.97 7.79 14.99
CA ASN A 388 12.26 7.35 15.51
C ASN A 388 12.06 6.10 16.38
N PRO A 389 12.04 4.88 15.79
CA PRO A 389 11.70 3.68 16.52
C PRO A 389 12.59 3.40 17.75
N PRO A 390 13.93 3.54 17.71
CA PRO A 390 14.76 3.35 18.90
C PRO A 390 14.43 4.31 20.04
N ALA A 391 14.20 5.60 19.74
CA ALA A 391 13.82 6.58 20.76
C ALA A 391 12.42 6.32 21.31
N PHE A 392 11.48 5.89 20.46
CA PHE A 392 10.14 5.47 20.87
C PHE A 392 10.18 4.32 21.85
N ILE A 393 10.91 3.25 21.52
CA ILE A 393 11.05 2.09 22.41
C ILE A 393 11.66 2.48 23.75
N GLU A 394 12.65 3.36 23.77
CA GLU A 394 13.23 3.86 25.01
C GLU A 394 12.24 4.69 25.85
N ALA A 395 11.41 5.50 25.20
CA ALA A 395 10.34 6.26 25.87
C ALA A 395 9.28 5.31 26.48
N VAL A 396 8.92 4.24 25.76
CA VAL A 396 8.01 3.19 26.26
C VAL A 396 8.62 2.47 27.46
N ARG A 397 9.90 2.09 27.45
CA ARG A 397 10.57 1.48 28.62
C ARG A 397 10.52 2.38 29.85
N LYS A 398 10.76 3.68 29.68
CA LYS A 398 10.72 4.65 30.79
C LYS A 398 9.33 4.81 31.39
N SER A 399 8.27 4.65 30.60
CA SER A 399 6.90 4.71 31.10
C SER A 399 6.58 3.59 32.11
N GLN A 400 7.20 2.42 31.98
CA GLN A 400 7.02 1.31 32.92
C GLN A 400 7.58 1.61 34.32
N GLY A 401 8.66 2.37 34.40
CA GLY A 401 9.33 2.70 35.68
C GLY A 401 8.60 3.73 36.54
N ASN A 402 7.54 4.35 36.01
CA ASN A 402 6.75 5.38 36.70
C ASN A 402 5.33 4.91 37.08
N SER A 403 5.01 3.63 36.88
CA SER A 403 3.69 3.04 37.13
C SER A 403 3.58 2.36 38.48
#